data_AF-A0A8X6HUA6-F1
#
_entry.id   AF-A0A8X6HUA6-F1
#
_cell.length_a   1.000
_cell.length_b   1.000
_cell.length_c   1.000
_cell.angle_alpha   90.00
_cell.angle_beta   90.00
_cell.angle_gamma   90.00
#
_symmetry.space_group_name_H-M   'P 1'
#
loop_
_entity.id
_entity.type
_entity.pdbx_description
1 polymer ?
#
loop_
_entity_poly.entity_id
_entity_poly.type
_entity_poly.pdbx_seq_one_letter_code
_entity_poly.pdbx_strand_id
1 'polypeptide(L)'
;MNVIEENYENSETTYIGKLKSVNELDTKETNCVWYEKILVSKNAVMFKLDTGSQVNVISKSELLKLEEKPAVRNCKTDVLDYSDNRVPILGKCYLNCQTKRYGKTYNFLVTSLNS
;
A
#
# COMPACT_ATOMS: atom_id res chain seq x y z
N MET A 1 38.42 28.99 -20.23
CA MET A 1 37.01 29.00 -20.63
C MET A 1 36.73 27.63 -21.22
N ASN A 2 36.23 26.69 -20.42
CA ASN A 2 35.85 25.36 -20.88
C ASN A 2 34.36 25.20 -20.59
N VAL A 3 33.59 25.03 -21.67
CA VAL A 3 32.17 24.67 -21.63
C VAL A 3 32.13 23.17 -21.31
N ILE A 4 31.47 22.80 -20.23
CA ILE A 4 31.15 21.41 -19.92
C ILE A 4 29.71 21.23 -20.39
N GLU A 5 29.51 20.48 -21.46
CA GLU A 5 28.20 20.00 -21.88
C GLU A 5 27.76 18.90 -20.90
N GLU A 6 26.79 19.20 -20.04
CA GLU A 6 26.12 18.20 -19.22
C GLU A 6 25.12 17.42 -20.09
N ASN A 7 25.47 16.18 -20.41
CA ASN A 7 24.56 15.23 -21.04
C ASN A 7 23.48 14.79 -20.03
N TYR A 8 22.23 15.01 -20.40
CA TYR A 8 21.03 14.45 -19.78
C TYR A 8 21.06 12.92 -19.81
N GLU A 9 20.85 12.28 -18.66
CA GLU A 9 20.43 10.87 -18.63
C GLU A 9 19.04 10.78 -17.98
N ASN A 10 18.03 10.94 -18.84
CA ASN A 10 16.65 10.54 -18.58
C ASN A 10 16.61 9.01 -18.51
N SER A 11 16.63 8.44 -17.32
CA SER A 11 16.46 6.99 -17.16
C SER A 11 15.10 6.68 -16.52
N GLU A 12 14.09 6.51 -17.40
CA GLU A 12 12.88 5.74 -17.10
C GLU A 12 13.28 4.30 -16.74
N THR A 13 13.71 4.09 -15.50
CA THR A 13 14.11 2.78 -15.02
C THR A 13 12.88 2.05 -14.49
N THR A 14 12.31 1.20 -15.34
CA THR A 14 11.32 0.20 -14.92
C THR A 14 12.04 -0.86 -14.07
N TYR A 15 11.79 -0.84 -12.76
CA TYR A 15 12.40 -1.78 -11.81
C TYR A 15 11.64 -3.11 -11.81
N ILE A 16 12.04 -4.05 -12.67
CA ILE A 16 11.68 -5.46 -12.48
C ILE A 16 12.77 -6.09 -11.61
N GLY A 17 12.39 -6.52 -10.41
CA GLY A 17 13.29 -7.04 -9.40
C GLY A 17 14.31 -8.05 -9.93
N LYS A 18 15.47 -8.11 -9.27
CA LYS A 18 16.63 -8.94 -9.60
C LYS A 18 16.23 -10.43 -9.72
N LEU A 19 16.00 -10.89 -10.95
CA LEU A 19 15.79 -12.31 -11.28
C LEU A 19 17.12 -13.07 -11.14
N LYS A 20 17.30 -13.78 -10.03
CA LYS A 20 18.37 -14.77 -9.88
C LYS A 20 17.86 -16.15 -10.33
N SER A 21 17.93 -16.39 -11.65
CA SER A 21 17.71 -17.70 -12.28
C SER A 21 16.31 -18.33 -12.15
N VAL A 22 15.92 -19.12 -13.14
CA VAL A 22 14.53 -19.57 -13.36
C VAL A 22 14.09 -20.70 -12.40
N ASN A 23 14.96 -21.30 -11.58
CA ASN A 23 14.63 -22.54 -10.86
C ASN A 23 14.97 -22.63 -9.36
N GLU A 24 15.42 -21.57 -8.70
CA GLU A 24 15.69 -21.61 -7.26
C GLU A 24 15.03 -20.43 -6.53
N LEU A 25 13.82 -20.67 -6.01
CA LEU A 25 13.23 -19.81 -5.00
C LEU A 25 13.96 -20.07 -3.68
N ASP A 26 15.01 -19.29 -3.44
CA ASP A 26 15.59 -19.17 -2.10
C ASP A 26 14.53 -18.51 -1.20
N THR A 27 13.82 -19.34 -0.44
CA THR A 27 12.72 -18.95 0.46
C THR A 27 13.22 -18.30 1.75
N LYS A 28 14.52 -18.01 1.85
CA LYS A 28 15.11 -17.30 2.99
C LYS A 28 15.45 -15.87 2.57
N GLU A 29 14.60 -14.94 3.01
CA GLU A 29 14.79 -13.48 2.96
C GLU A 29 14.63 -12.75 1.62
N THR A 30 13.68 -13.16 0.78
CA THR A 30 13.03 -12.16 -0.08
C THR A 30 12.06 -11.36 0.78
N ASN A 31 12.52 -10.24 1.34
CA ASN A 31 11.64 -9.15 1.75
C ASN A 31 10.79 -8.82 0.52
N CYS A 32 9.55 -9.32 0.48
CA CYS A 32 8.63 -9.04 -0.60
C CYS A 32 8.35 -7.54 -0.56
N VAL A 33 9.06 -6.77 -1.39
CA VAL A 33 9.04 -5.30 -1.43
C VAL A 33 7.62 -4.76 -1.56
N TRP A 34 6.71 -5.58 -2.09
CA TRP A 34 5.30 -5.29 -2.29
C TRP A 34 4.46 -5.30 -1.02
N TYR A 35 4.95 -5.81 0.11
CA TYR A 35 4.21 -5.82 1.36
C TYR A 35 5.00 -5.19 2.50
N GLU A 36 4.38 -4.23 3.19
CA GLU A 36 4.95 -3.57 4.34
C GLU A 36 4.13 -3.88 5.60
N LYS A 37 4.84 -4.23 6.68
CA LYS A 37 4.25 -4.42 8.01
C LYS A 37 4.09 -3.05 8.67
N ILE A 38 2.85 -2.60 8.80
CA ILE A 38 2.51 -1.32 9.44
C ILE A 38 1.83 -1.59 10.77
N LEU A 39 2.24 -0.86 11.81
CA LEU A 39 1.58 -0.91 13.10
C LEU A 39 0.39 0.06 13.12
N VAL A 40 -0.83 -0.47 13.22
CA VAL A 40 -2.09 0.27 13.26
C VAL A 40 -2.73 0.07 14.63
N SER A 41 -2.83 1.13 15.44
CA SER A 41 -3.37 1.05 16.80
C SER A 41 -2.86 -0.18 17.58
N LYS A 42 -1.53 -0.34 17.62
CA LYS A 42 -0.78 -1.46 18.25
C LYS A 42 -0.91 -2.83 17.59
N ASN A 43 -1.69 -2.96 16.52
CA ASN A 43 -1.84 -4.20 15.75
C ASN A 43 -0.96 -4.16 14.51
N ALA A 44 -0.20 -5.21 14.27
CA ALA A 44 0.61 -5.31 13.06
C ALA A 44 -0.24 -5.81 11.89
N VAL A 45 -0.38 -4.99 10.85
CA VAL A 45 -1.13 -5.31 9.64
C VAL A 45 -0.17 -5.31 8.45
N MET A 46 -0.28 -6.31 7.58
CA MET A 46 0.48 -6.38 6.33
C MET A 46 -0.29 -5.63 5.25
N PHE A 47 0.24 -4.51 4.78
CA PHE A 47 -0.34 -3.77 3.66
C PHE A 47 0.44 -4.06 2.39
N LYS A 48 -0.28 -4.20 1.28
CA LYS A 48 0.31 -4.18 -0.05
C LYS A 48 0.69 -2.73 -0.40
N LEU A 49 1.91 -2.50 -0.86
CA LEU A 49 2.35 -1.24 -1.45
C LEU A 49 1.91 -1.21 -2.91
N ASP A 50 0.94 -0.35 -3.22
CA ASP A 50 0.33 -0.25 -4.54
C ASP A 50 0.39 1.20 -5.04
N THR A 51 1.43 1.52 -5.82
CA THR A 51 1.62 2.86 -6.40
C THR A 51 0.61 3.18 -7.50
N GLY A 52 -0.12 2.17 -8.00
CA GLY A 52 -1.21 2.36 -8.96
C GLY A 52 -2.51 2.81 -8.32
N SER A 53 -2.63 2.70 -6.98
CA SER A 53 -3.82 3.14 -6.26
C SER A 53 -3.74 4.61 -5.86
N GLN A 54 -4.82 5.34 -6.07
CA GLN A 54 -4.97 6.73 -5.63
C GLN A 54 -5.44 6.84 -4.16
N VAL A 55 -5.90 5.73 -3.57
CA VAL A 55 -6.52 5.70 -2.24
C VAL A 55 -6.00 4.52 -1.42
N ASN A 56 -5.94 4.69 -0.09
CA ASN A 56 -5.71 3.57 0.80
C ASN A 56 -7.03 2.84 1.05
N VAL A 57 -6.98 1.51 1.02
CA VAL A 57 -8.17 0.66 1.23
C VAL A 57 -7.85 -0.34 2.33
N ILE A 58 -8.84 -0.62 3.17
CA ILE A 58 -8.79 -1.68 4.18
C ILE A 58 -10.10 -2.47 4.15
N SER A 59 -10.03 -3.79 4.27
CA SER A 59 -11.23 -4.61 4.37
C SER A 59 -11.88 -4.42 5.74
N LYS A 60 -13.21 -4.55 5.78
CA LYS A 60 -13.96 -4.55 7.05
C LYS A 60 -13.45 -5.66 7.99
N SER A 61 -13.08 -6.81 7.44
CA SER A 61 -12.59 -7.95 8.22
C SER A 61 -11.27 -7.63 8.93
N GLU A 62 -10.30 -6.99 8.24
CA GLU A 62 -9.06 -6.55 8.88
C GLU A 62 -9.31 -5.45 9.92
N LEU A 63 -10.21 -4.51 9.62
CA LEU A 63 -10.58 -3.44 10.56
C LEU A 63 -11.16 -3.98 11.87
N LEU A 64 -11.94 -5.07 11.81
CA LEU A 64 -12.55 -5.70 12.98
C LEU A 64 -11.56 -6.47 13.86
N LYS A 65 -10.40 -6.85 13.31
CA LYS A 65 -9.30 -7.51 14.04
C LYS A 65 -8.48 -6.53 14.88
N LEU A 66 -8.59 -5.22 14.62
CA LEU A 66 -7.91 -4.20 15.40
C LEU A 66 -8.46 -4.20 16.84
N GLU A 67 -7.54 -4.08 17.79
CA GLU A 67 -7.85 -3.94 19.22
C GLU A 67 -8.72 -2.70 19.46
N GLU A 68 -8.29 -1.57 18.90
CA GLU A 68 -9.07 -0.34 18.87
C GLU A 68 -9.81 -0.26 17.53
N LYS A 69 -11.15 -0.36 17.57
CA LYS A 69 -11.99 -0.30 16.38
C LYS A 69 -12.23 1.17 16.01
N PRO A 70 -11.67 1.67 14.90
CA PRO A 70 -11.89 3.05 14.49
C PRO A 70 -13.34 3.25 14.02
N ALA A 71 -13.85 4.45 14.24
CA ALA A 71 -15.18 4.81 13.77
C ALA A 71 -15.21 4.87 12.23
N VAL A 72 -16.03 4.02 11.61
CA VAL A 72 -16.31 4.08 10.18
C VAL A 72 -17.38 5.14 9.95
N ARG A 73 -17.04 6.14 9.12
CA ARG A 73 -17.95 7.24 8.76
C ARG A 73 -18.41 7.05 7.33
N ASN A 74 -19.67 7.37 7.05
CA ASN A 74 -20.19 7.36 5.68
C ASN A 74 -19.37 8.31 4.79
N CYS A 75 -19.14 7.88 3.56
CA CYS A 75 -18.52 8.70 2.52
C CYS A 75 -19.21 8.47 1.17
N LYS A 76 -19.21 9.49 0.31
CA LYS A 76 -19.74 9.43 -1.06
C LYS A 76 -18.59 9.30 -2.05
N THR A 77 -17.82 8.23 -1.94
CA THR A 77 -16.64 7.99 -2.78
C THR A 77 -16.89 6.75 -3.59
N ASP A 78 -17.02 6.91 -4.91
CA ASP A 78 -17.01 5.82 -5.87
C ASP A 78 -15.57 5.47 -6.21
N VAL A 79 -15.23 4.19 -6.09
CA VAL A 79 -13.89 3.67 -6.40
C VAL A 79 -14.06 2.54 -7.40
N LEU A 80 -13.22 2.56 -8.44
CA LEU A 80 -13.11 1.51 -9.42
C LEU A 80 -11.81 0.75 -9.19
N ASP A 81 -11.83 -0.56 -9.43
CA ASP A 81 -10.60 -1.33 -9.56
C ASP A 81 -9.97 -1.13 -10.95
N TYR A 82 -8.86 -1.82 -11.19
CA TYR A 82 -8.14 -1.72 -12.47
C TYR A 82 -8.97 -2.22 -13.67
N SER A 83 -9.99 -3.02 -13.43
CA SER A 83 -10.84 -3.63 -14.45
C SER A 83 -12.19 -2.92 -14.57
N ASP A 84 -12.27 -1.66 -14.13
CA ASP A 84 -13.49 -0.83 -14.09
C ASP A 84 -14.65 -1.40 -13.25
N ASN A 85 -14.38 -2.36 -12.35
CA ASN A 85 -15.41 -2.85 -11.44
C ASN A 85 -15.56 -1.91 -10.25
N ARG A 86 -16.79 -1.67 -9.81
CA ARG A 86 -17.06 -0.90 -8.60
C ARG A 86 -16.60 -1.65 -7.35
N VAL A 87 -15.78 -1.00 -6.55
CA VAL A 87 -15.40 -1.49 -5.23
C VAL A 87 -16.52 -1.15 -4.23
N PRO A 88 -17.04 -2.12 -3.46
CA PRO A 88 -18.11 -1.89 -2.49
C PRO A 88 -17.59 -1.17 -1.24
N ILE A 89 -17.59 0.17 -1.29
CA ILE A 89 -17.16 1.03 -0.19
C ILE A 89 -18.27 1.16 0.86
N LEU A 90 -17.95 0.81 2.11
CA LEU A 90 -18.82 0.91 3.28
C LEU A 90 -18.68 2.25 3.99
N GLY A 91 -17.57 2.95 3.78
CA GLY A 91 -17.27 4.21 4.44
C GLY A 91 -15.78 4.50 4.43
N LYS A 92 -15.36 5.40 5.32
CA LYS A 92 -13.96 5.73 5.55
C LYS A 92 -13.63 5.76 7.03
N CYS A 93 -12.37 5.50 7.35
CA CYS A 93 -11.83 5.61 8.69
C CYS A 93 -10.47 6.29 8.67
N TYR A 94 -10.01 6.70 9.85
CA TYR A 94 -8.69 7.28 10.03
C TYR A 94 -7.89 6.34 10.92
N LEU A 95 -6.72 5.92 10.44
CA LEU A 95 -5.85 4.96 11.12
C LEU A 95 -4.54 5.65 11.48
N ASN A 96 -4.13 5.55 12.74
CA ASN A 96 -2.79 5.95 13.15
C ASN A 96 -1.81 4.83 12.80
N CYS A 97 -1.01 5.07 11.77
CA CYS A 97 -0.06 4.12 11.23
C CYS A 97 1.36 4.49 11.69
N GLN A 98 2.07 3.52 12.25
CA GLN A 98 3.49 3.63 12.57
C GLN A 98 4.29 2.70 11.67
N THR A 99 5.19 3.31 10.91
CA THR A 99 6.27 2.60 10.19
C THR A 99 7.53 2.61 11.06
N LYS A 100 8.62 1.99 10.58
CA LYS A 100 9.93 2.04 11.27
C LYS A 100 10.48 3.46 11.42
N ARG A 101 10.07 4.40 10.56
CA ARG A 101 10.68 5.74 10.46
C ARG A 101 9.78 6.86 10.99
N TYR A 102 8.46 6.73 10.86
CA TYR A 102 7.53 7.79 11.24
C TYR A 102 6.14 7.24 11.57
N GLY A 103 5.42 7.97 12.43
CA GLY A 103 4.02 7.77 12.73
C GLY A 103 3.17 8.87 12.10
N LYS A 104 2.09 8.49 11.42
CA LYS A 104 1.14 9.44 10.81
C LYS A 104 -0.25 8.83 10.74
N THR A 105 -1.26 9.69 10.84
CA THR A 105 -2.65 9.28 10.60
C THR A 105 -2.98 9.36 9.12
N TYR A 106 -3.57 8.29 8.59
CA TYR A 106 -3.98 8.18 7.19
C TYR A 106 -5.47 7.93 7.07
N ASN A 107 -6.05 8.43 5.99
CA ASN A 107 -7.42 8.12 5.59
C ASN A 107 -7.43 6.79 4.82
N PHE A 108 -8.35 5.90 5.19
CA PHE A 108 -8.61 4.63 4.52
C PHE A 108 -10.07 4.53 4.13
N LEU A 109 -10.34 4.05 2.93
CA LEU A 109 -11.67 3.58 2.55
C LEU A 109 -11.86 2.16 3.05
N VAL A 110 -13.04 1.89 3.61
CA VAL A 110 -13.39 0.59 4.17
C VAL A 110 -14.22 -0.15 3.14
N THR A 111 -13.78 -1.33 2.71
CA THR A 111 -14.48 -2.15 1.72
C THR A 111 -15.04 -3.43 2.33
N SER A 112 -16.10 -3.98 1.73
CA SER A 112 -16.59 -5.32 2.07
C SER A 112 -15.87 -6.44 1.32
N LEU A 113 -14.94 -6.12 0.40
CA LEU A 113 -14.12 -7.12 -0.25
C LEU A 113 -13.20 -7.79 0.79
N ASN A 114 -13.05 -9.11 0.68
CA ASN A 114 -12.03 -9.84 1.39
C ASN A 114 -10.74 -9.74 0.57
N SER A 115 -9.68 -9.24 1.18
CA SER A 115 -8.32 -9.26 0.64
C SER A 115 -7.61 -10.55 1.02
#